data_AF-A0AAN7P2U5-F1
#
_entry.id   AF-A0AAN7P2U5-F1
#
_cell.length_a   1.000
_cell.length_b   1.000
_cell.length_c   1.000
_cell.angle_alpha   90.00
_cell.angle_beta   90.00
_cell.angle_gamma   90.00
#
_symmetry.space_group_name_H-M   'P 1'
#
loop_
_entity.id
_entity.type
_entity.pdbx_description
1 polymer ?
#
loop_
_entity_poly.entity_id
_entity_poly.type
_entity_poly.pdbx_seq_one_letter_code
_entity_poly.pdbx_strand_id
1 'polypeptide(L)'
;MVTKNVNSNNFRSSLGIKNQYDKNSVFKSPDQWLEDKKKFDGAEGLWRIHDRLYDLTNFIDIHPGGQFWLNVSKGLDITEAFESYHISKKPEKMLKQFFVRKAVTPRNSPFTFKEDGFYKTLKRNVREVWDDIPKNGIQRSKYIIDTLLISSIILVVLATKFSNYFIAIIAGILLSLVNTSAHNYYHQKDTFRNCYGYLGMSAARDWKIIHVFSHHFHPNSVLDIQVYLVQPFLQFYPHKKSITLKYLSYIYGPIFVWPLLFIYTYINKIYYWVVIGRTNHISKLDLLPCVIPTLTYLITNQPLLLVLKMWLFVILVAGFCFTFVGITTTHYHPNIFIDGDKPRSEDEMDWGINQLDTVGDRVEIQGSHFFGMVLFGDHAIHHLFPSLDHGLLEHLYPVVEKTLQQFNLSIRVSSSLDMIRGYFLLLSKEVGAKTKKAYYLLQVMQRTVPYINALGLPEENLPKPLQEEESEQFLNSEDILLVTPTPASLPLPTSTPPPLSPLPSTPTQKQSGQSLSKRSRKLKNDAVEKTLIGYVKNARTELSHVRHMQEPKAEALKMLLLSMLPDLRKMYDGGVRTFKHKALETVDSIF
;
A
#
# COMPACT_ATOMS: atom_id res chain seq x y z
N MET A 1 35.97 -31.88 -3.26
CA MET A 1 36.18 -30.83 -4.28
C MET A 1 35.40 -29.60 -3.88
N VAL A 2 35.95 -28.39 -4.02
CA VAL A 2 35.19 -27.15 -3.81
C VAL A 2 34.34 -26.89 -5.05
N THR A 3 33.03 -27.15 -4.95
CA THR A 3 32.07 -26.68 -5.94
C THR A 3 32.08 -25.15 -5.95
N LYS A 4 32.50 -24.55 -7.06
CA LYS A 4 32.33 -23.11 -7.26
C LYS A 4 30.82 -22.81 -7.25
N ASN A 5 30.34 -22.20 -6.17
CA ASN A 5 28.98 -21.70 -6.13
C ASN A 5 28.73 -20.82 -7.36
N VAL A 6 27.65 -21.10 -8.09
CA VAL A 6 27.21 -20.25 -9.19
C VAL A 6 26.73 -18.95 -8.55
N ASN A 7 27.62 -17.95 -8.54
CA ASN A 7 27.39 -16.65 -7.95
C ASN A 7 26.06 -16.06 -8.45
N SER A 8 25.06 -15.99 -7.57
CA SER A 8 23.81 -15.23 -7.73
C SER A 8 24.06 -13.72 -7.62
N ASN A 9 25.15 -13.25 -8.22
CA ASN A 9 25.83 -12.04 -7.83
C ASN A 9 24.99 -10.80 -8.09
N ASN A 10 24.75 -10.07 -7.00
CA ASN A 10 24.36 -8.67 -7.00
C ASN A 10 23.05 -8.38 -7.73
N PHE A 11 21.94 -8.77 -7.09
CA PHE A 11 20.73 -7.94 -7.16
C PHE A 11 21.09 -6.52 -6.67
N ARG A 12 21.33 -5.63 -7.64
CA ARG A 12 21.65 -4.21 -7.46
C ARG A 12 20.35 -3.42 -7.29
N SER A 13 20.39 -2.41 -6.42
CA SER A 13 19.29 -1.47 -6.25
C SER A 13 19.09 -0.64 -7.53
N SER A 14 17.85 -0.55 -8.02
CA SER A 14 17.46 0.43 -9.04
C SER A 14 17.29 1.83 -8.43
N LEU A 15 17.08 1.92 -7.11
CA LEU A 15 17.20 3.15 -6.32
C LEU A 15 18.66 3.61 -6.10
N GLY A 16 19.66 2.87 -6.60
CA GLY A 16 21.09 3.20 -6.47
C GLY A 16 21.68 3.00 -5.06
N ILE A 17 20.88 2.52 -4.11
CA ILE A 17 21.27 2.39 -2.69
C ILE A 17 22.33 1.29 -2.53
N LYS A 18 23.38 1.60 -1.75
CA LYS A 18 24.46 0.66 -1.41
C LYS A 18 24.09 -0.11 -0.14
N ASN A 19 24.32 -1.42 -0.15
CA ASN A 19 24.16 -2.28 1.02
C ASN A 19 25.17 -3.46 0.92
N GLN A 20 25.71 -3.90 2.05
CA GLN A 20 26.57 -5.10 2.18
C GLN A 20 25.88 -6.29 2.87
N TYR A 21 24.68 -6.08 3.41
CA TYR A 21 23.95 -7.07 4.19
C TYR A 21 23.76 -8.39 3.45
N ASP A 22 24.06 -9.52 4.10
CA ASP A 22 24.02 -10.83 3.46
C ASP A 22 22.57 -11.27 3.16
N LYS A 23 22.25 -11.16 1.86
CA LYS A 23 20.96 -11.54 1.28
C LYS A 23 20.75 -13.06 1.30
N ASN A 24 21.83 -13.85 1.27
CA ASN A 24 21.79 -15.31 1.16
C ASN A 24 21.83 -16.07 2.51
N SER A 25 22.42 -15.50 3.57
CA SER A 25 22.40 -16.10 4.93
C SER A 25 20.97 -16.46 5.37
N VAL A 26 20.77 -17.63 5.98
CA VAL A 26 19.48 -17.99 6.59
C VAL A 26 19.22 -17.19 7.87
N PHE A 27 20.24 -16.77 8.60
CA PHE A 27 20.11 -16.08 9.89
C PHE A 27 20.30 -14.57 9.74
N LYS A 28 19.21 -13.80 9.88
CA LYS A 28 19.19 -12.35 9.66
C LYS A 28 19.37 -11.56 10.97
N SER A 29 20.49 -10.87 11.15
CA SER A 29 20.72 -10.02 12.34
C SER A 29 20.35 -8.55 12.08
N PRO A 30 19.46 -7.94 12.89
CA PRO A 30 19.22 -6.51 12.84
C PRO A 30 20.46 -5.68 13.22
N ASP A 31 21.30 -6.20 14.11
CA ASP A 31 22.56 -5.56 14.50
C ASP A 31 23.60 -5.56 13.36
N GLN A 32 23.68 -6.65 12.59
CA GLN A 32 24.50 -6.69 11.38
C GLN A 32 24.00 -5.68 10.32
N TRP A 33 22.68 -5.51 10.18
CA TRP A 33 22.10 -4.47 9.31
C TRP A 33 22.48 -3.05 9.76
N LEU A 34 22.44 -2.77 11.07
CA LEU A 34 22.90 -1.49 11.62
C LEU A 34 24.39 -1.27 11.34
N GLU A 35 25.24 -2.28 11.57
CA GLU A 35 26.68 -2.24 11.29
C GLU A 35 26.97 -2.02 9.80
N ASP A 36 26.21 -2.65 8.90
CA ASP A 36 26.37 -2.49 7.45
C ASP A 36 25.90 -1.11 6.97
N LYS A 37 24.81 -0.57 7.52
CA LYS A 37 24.30 0.77 7.17
C LYS A 37 25.30 1.88 7.59
N LYS A 38 25.94 1.75 8.77
CA LYS A 38 26.99 2.68 9.26
C LYS A 38 28.15 2.86 8.27
N LYS A 39 28.49 1.83 7.48
CA LYS A 39 29.56 1.88 6.47
C LYS A 39 29.26 2.81 5.28
N PHE A 40 27.98 3.05 4.98
CA PHE A 40 27.55 3.78 3.79
C PHE A 40 26.90 5.15 4.08
N ASP A 41 26.32 5.32 5.26
CA ASP A 41 25.62 6.55 5.64
C ASP A 41 26.50 7.80 5.74
N GLY A 42 27.82 7.63 5.95
CA GLY A 42 28.76 8.75 6.06
C GLY A 42 28.51 9.65 7.28
N ALA A 43 27.99 9.10 8.37
CA ALA A 43 27.67 9.86 9.58
C ALA A 43 28.85 10.02 10.57
N GLU A 44 30.02 9.46 10.27
CA GLU A 44 31.29 9.69 10.99
C GLU A 44 31.22 9.40 12.52
N GLY A 45 30.39 8.44 12.94
CA GLY A 45 30.17 8.09 14.37
C GLY A 45 29.20 9.02 15.12
N LEU A 46 28.73 10.08 14.47
CA LEU A 46 27.69 11.00 14.92
C LEU A 46 26.32 10.57 14.36
N TRP A 47 25.30 11.42 14.51
CA TRP A 47 24.01 11.24 13.84
C TRP A 47 23.92 12.18 12.64
N ARG A 48 23.60 11.65 11.45
CA ARG A 48 23.41 12.43 10.23
C ARG A 48 21.94 12.72 9.99
N ILE A 49 21.60 13.99 9.75
CA ILE A 49 20.26 14.44 9.31
C ILE A 49 20.48 15.43 8.16
N HIS A 50 20.00 15.08 6.96
CA HIS A 50 20.39 15.67 5.68
C HIS A 50 21.93 15.65 5.56
N ASP A 51 22.57 16.70 5.01
CA ASP A 51 24.03 16.77 4.89
C ASP A 51 24.73 17.41 6.11
N ARG A 52 24.18 17.18 7.30
CA ARG A 52 24.69 17.73 8.57
C ARG A 52 24.83 16.63 9.62
N LEU A 53 25.92 16.73 10.39
CA LEU A 53 26.26 15.83 11.48
C LEU A 53 26.03 16.53 12.82
N TYR A 54 25.45 15.79 13.77
CA TYR A 54 25.06 16.30 15.07
C TYR A 54 25.56 15.36 16.18
N ASP A 55 25.99 15.91 17.30
CA ASP A 55 26.25 15.13 18.51
C ASP A 55 25.04 15.22 19.45
N LEU A 56 24.26 14.13 19.47
CA LEU A 56 23.08 13.99 20.32
C LEU A 56 23.40 13.26 21.64
N THR A 57 24.67 12.98 21.96
CA THR A 57 25.06 12.14 23.12
C THR A 57 24.48 12.68 24.43
N ASN A 58 24.60 13.98 24.69
CA ASN A 58 24.06 14.62 25.89
C ASN A 58 22.52 14.83 25.87
N PHE A 59 21.84 14.40 24.79
CA PHE A 59 20.39 14.50 24.62
C PHE A 59 19.68 13.15 24.73
N ILE A 60 20.42 12.02 24.71
CA ILE A 60 19.87 10.66 24.71
C ILE A 60 18.89 10.46 25.88
N ASP A 61 19.32 10.77 27.11
CA ASP A 61 18.55 10.49 28.32
C ASP A 61 17.24 11.30 28.44
N ILE A 62 17.20 12.48 27.83
CA ILE A 62 16.07 13.41 27.87
C ILE A 62 15.24 13.44 26.57
N HIS A 63 15.55 12.56 25.60
CA HIS A 63 14.84 12.49 24.33
C HIS A 63 13.36 12.05 24.56
N PRO A 64 12.36 12.86 24.13
CA PRO A 64 10.95 12.54 24.40
C PRO A 64 10.47 11.20 23.83
N GLY A 65 10.99 10.77 22.68
CA GLY A 65 10.69 9.45 22.09
C GLY A 65 11.37 8.26 22.78
N GLY A 66 12.21 8.50 23.79
CA GLY A 66 12.97 7.47 24.51
C GLY A 66 14.39 7.26 23.96
N GLN A 67 15.25 6.72 24.82
CA GLN A 67 16.70 6.59 24.57
C GLN A 67 17.05 5.62 23.43
N PHE A 68 16.24 4.57 23.25
CA PHE A 68 16.46 3.47 22.31
C PHE A 68 16.87 3.96 20.91
N TRP A 69 16.09 4.89 20.35
CA TRP A 69 16.29 5.39 18.99
C TRP A 69 17.66 6.01 18.77
N LEU A 70 18.13 6.83 19.71
CA LEU A 70 19.43 7.51 19.59
C LEU A 70 20.60 6.58 19.90
N ASN A 71 20.47 5.72 20.91
CA ASN A 71 21.47 4.69 21.23
C ASN A 71 21.74 3.75 20.05
N VAL A 72 20.69 3.21 19.44
CA VAL A 72 20.78 2.25 18.33
C VAL A 72 21.31 2.90 17.05
N SER A 73 20.90 4.16 16.78
CA SER A 73 21.25 4.87 15.54
C SER A 73 22.56 5.66 15.57
N LYS A 74 23.35 5.64 16.65
CA LYS A 74 24.65 6.35 16.69
C LYS A 74 25.58 5.83 15.57
N GLY A 75 25.99 6.73 14.68
CA GLY A 75 26.73 6.42 13.46
C GLY A 75 25.89 6.24 12.19
N LEU A 76 24.58 6.52 12.21
CA LEU A 76 23.68 6.42 11.04
C LEU A 76 23.23 7.78 10.48
N ASP A 77 22.81 7.73 9.22
CA ASP A 77 21.86 8.65 8.61
C ASP A 77 20.45 8.26 9.07
N ILE A 78 19.83 9.21 9.76
CA ILE A 78 18.49 9.14 10.35
C ILE A 78 17.57 10.23 9.78
N THR A 79 17.84 10.72 8.57
CA THR A 79 17.06 11.80 7.95
C THR A 79 15.57 11.45 7.81
N GLU A 80 15.28 10.26 7.27
CA GLU A 80 13.93 9.75 7.09
C GLU A 80 13.20 9.58 8.43
N ALA A 81 13.91 9.13 9.47
CA ALA A 81 13.41 9.05 10.84
C ALA A 81 13.11 10.43 11.43
N PHE A 82 14.04 11.37 11.29
CA PHE A 82 13.88 12.71 11.82
C PHE A 82 12.71 13.46 11.15
N GLU A 83 12.55 13.32 9.84
CA GLU A 83 11.46 13.99 9.11
C GLU A 83 10.09 13.34 9.39
N SER A 84 9.98 12.02 9.53
CA SER A 84 8.68 11.35 9.73
C SER A 84 8.19 11.27 11.19
N TYR A 85 9.09 11.38 12.17
CA TYR A 85 8.72 11.31 13.61
C TYR A 85 8.47 12.68 14.25
N HIS A 86 8.77 13.77 13.54
CA HIS A 86 8.69 15.13 14.07
C HIS A 86 7.77 16.02 13.24
N ILE A 87 6.45 15.88 13.43
CA ILE A 87 5.45 16.72 12.76
C ILE A 87 5.68 18.21 13.06
N SER A 88 5.95 18.57 14.32
CA SER A 88 6.17 19.98 14.73
C SER A 88 7.56 20.52 14.34
N LYS A 89 7.69 21.86 14.25
CA LYS A 89 8.98 22.54 14.00
C LYS A 89 9.88 22.71 15.24
N LYS A 90 9.49 22.20 16.42
CA LYS A 90 10.30 22.35 17.65
C LYS A 90 11.64 21.58 17.57
N PRO A 91 11.69 20.32 17.10
CA PRO A 91 12.94 19.60 16.89
C PRO A 91 13.85 20.26 15.86
N GLU A 92 13.32 20.76 14.73
CA GLU A 92 14.10 21.48 13.71
C GLU A 92 14.83 22.72 14.28
N LYS A 93 14.19 23.44 15.20
CA LYS A 93 14.80 24.59 15.90
C LYS A 93 15.87 24.15 16.92
N MET A 94 15.55 23.16 17.74
CA MET A 94 16.42 22.64 18.81
C MET A 94 17.67 21.95 18.27
N LEU A 95 17.56 21.20 17.17
CA LEU A 95 18.63 20.41 16.56
C LEU A 95 19.88 21.26 16.23
N LYS A 96 19.71 22.57 15.97
CA LYS A 96 20.79 23.52 15.69
C LYS A 96 21.86 23.57 16.79
N GLN A 97 21.50 23.38 18.06
CA GLN A 97 22.45 23.44 19.18
C GLN A 97 23.40 22.23 19.26
N PHE A 98 23.08 21.15 18.54
CA PHE A 98 23.87 19.91 18.48
C PHE A 98 24.73 19.80 17.21
N PHE A 99 24.71 20.82 16.34
CA PHE A 99 25.39 20.78 15.04
C PHE A 99 26.92 20.82 15.21
N VAL A 100 27.60 19.84 14.58
CA VAL A 100 29.07 19.73 14.61
C VAL A 100 29.69 20.20 13.30
N ARG A 101 29.27 19.60 12.17
CA ARG A 101 29.80 19.91 10.82
C ARG A 101 28.86 19.42 9.72
N LYS A 102 29.11 19.81 8.48
CA LYS A 102 28.52 19.14 7.31
C LYS A 102 29.16 17.76 7.12
N ALA A 103 28.40 16.80 6.58
CA ALA A 103 28.96 15.52 6.14
C ALA A 103 29.80 15.71 4.88
N VAL A 104 30.90 14.95 4.72
CA VAL A 104 31.79 15.07 3.55
C VAL A 104 31.41 14.15 2.38
N THR A 105 30.60 13.12 2.60
CA THR A 105 30.12 12.22 1.53
C THR A 105 28.65 12.50 1.19
N PRO A 106 28.19 12.21 -0.04
CA PRO A 106 26.76 12.13 -0.35
C PRO A 106 26.01 11.17 0.58
N ARG A 107 24.68 11.32 0.66
CA ARG A 107 23.79 10.38 1.37
C ARG A 107 23.75 9.02 0.66
N ASN A 108 23.44 7.96 1.40
CA ASN A 108 23.12 6.63 0.85
C ASN A 108 21.60 6.39 0.76
N SER A 109 20.87 7.42 0.34
CA SER A 109 19.42 7.41 0.14
C SER A 109 19.09 8.37 -1.01
N PRO A 110 18.27 7.98 -2.00
CA PRO A 110 17.83 8.88 -3.07
C PRO A 110 16.72 9.83 -2.61
N PHE A 111 16.12 9.59 -1.43
CA PHE A 111 14.89 10.25 -1.02
C PHE A 111 15.15 11.69 -0.57
N THR A 112 14.36 12.59 -1.12
CA THR A 112 14.40 14.03 -0.91
C THR A 112 13.23 14.50 -0.04
N PHE A 113 13.45 15.64 0.62
CA PHE A 113 12.48 16.33 1.45
C PHE A 113 12.42 17.81 1.06
N LYS A 114 12.15 18.07 -0.23
CA LYS A 114 11.97 19.42 -0.79
C LYS A 114 10.84 20.14 -0.03
N GLU A 115 11.00 21.42 0.36
CA GLU A 115 10.02 22.13 1.22
C GLU A 115 8.68 22.44 0.51
N ASP A 116 8.74 22.53 -0.81
CA ASP A 116 7.66 22.56 -1.79
C ASP A 116 7.23 21.16 -2.28
N GLY A 117 7.98 20.11 -1.92
CA GLY A 117 7.66 18.71 -2.20
C GLY A 117 6.41 18.22 -1.46
N PHE A 118 5.92 17.06 -1.89
CA PHE A 118 4.69 16.45 -1.36
C PHE A 118 4.79 16.22 0.15
N TYR A 119 5.85 15.57 0.65
CA TYR A 119 5.89 15.18 2.06
C TYR A 119 5.98 16.37 3.01
N LYS A 120 6.83 17.36 2.74
CA LYS A 120 6.97 18.56 3.60
C LYS A 120 5.74 19.45 3.51
N THR A 121 4.99 19.40 2.40
CA THR A 121 3.67 20.04 2.25
C THR A 121 2.58 19.30 3.04
N LEU A 122 2.49 17.97 2.94
CA LEU A 122 1.55 17.18 3.73
C LEU A 122 1.80 17.35 5.25
N LYS A 123 3.06 17.23 5.67
CA LYS A 123 3.53 17.48 7.04
C LYS A 123 3.27 18.93 7.51
N ARG A 124 3.05 19.88 6.60
CA ARG A 124 2.64 21.26 6.90
C ARG A 124 1.14 21.37 7.07
N ASN A 125 0.36 20.84 6.13
CA ASN A 125 -1.10 20.84 6.19
C ASN A 125 -1.60 20.06 7.43
N VAL A 126 -0.96 18.94 7.80
CA VAL A 126 -1.28 18.15 9.01
C VAL A 126 -0.95 18.90 10.32
N ARG A 127 0.00 19.85 10.33
CA ARG A 127 0.22 20.72 11.50
C ARG A 127 -0.93 21.70 11.73
N GLU A 128 -1.59 22.14 10.67
CA GLU A 128 -2.63 23.18 10.73
C GLU A 128 -3.93 22.66 11.35
N VAL A 129 -4.19 21.36 11.27
CA VAL A 129 -5.34 20.67 11.90
C VAL A 129 -4.96 19.87 13.17
N TRP A 130 -3.70 19.96 13.62
CA TRP A 130 -3.17 19.02 14.62
C TRP A 130 -3.89 19.11 15.98
N ASP A 131 -4.23 20.31 16.41
CA ASP A 131 -4.86 20.56 17.71
C ASP A 131 -6.37 20.23 17.71
N ASP A 132 -7.03 20.26 16.55
CA ASP A 132 -8.45 19.90 16.37
C ASP A 132 -8.70 18.38 16.37
N ILE A 133 -7.70 17.58 15.96
CA ILE A 133 -7.83 16.12 15.85
C ILE A 133 -8.15 15.50 17.23
N PRO A 134 -9.28 14.79 17.41
CA PRO A 134 -9.61 14.08 18.65
C PRO A 134 -8.53 13.08 19.07
N LYS A 135 -8.22 13.01 20.38
CA LYS A 135 -7.19 12.10 20.94
C LYS A 135 -7.77 10.90 21.69
N ASN A 136 -9.09 10.72 21.70
CA ASN A 136 -9.81 9.63 22.36
C ASN A 136 -9.50 8.25 21.75
N GLY A 137 -9.22 8.18 20.43
CA GLY A 137 -8.85 6.94 19.77
C GLY A 137 -7.65 6.25 20.41
N ILE A 138 -6.64 6.99 20.88
CA ILE A 138 -5.46 6.48 21.60
C ILE A 138 -5.85 5.63 22.83
N GLN A 139 -6.95 5.95 23.51
CA GLN A 139 -7.42 5.16 24.65
C GLN A 139 -8.13 3.87 24.19
N ARG A 140 -8.86 3.92 23.07
CA ARG A 140 -9.46 2.75 22.42
C ARG A 140 -8.38 1.79 21.90
N SER A 141 -7.25 2.26 21.39
CA SER A 141 -6.09 1.45 20.97
C SER A 141 -5.51 0.59 22.11
N LYS A 142 -5.53 1.12 23.34
CA LYS A 142 -5.11 0.39 24.54
C LYS A 142 -6.12 -0.70 24.90
N TYR A 143 -7.41 -0.36 24.94
CA TYR A 143 -8.46 -1.34 25.24
C TYR A 143 -8.52 -2.47 24.21
N ILE A 144 -8.31 -2.18 22.92
CA ILE A 144 -8.23 -3.20 21.85
C ILE A 144 -7.12 -4.22 22.17
N ILE A 145 -5.88 -3.77 22.31
CA ILE A 145 -4.75 -4.69 22.48
C ILE A 145 -4.77 -5.43 23.82
N ASP A 146 -5.20 -4.76 24.90
CA ASP A 146 -5.31 -5.38 26.23
C ASP A 146 -6.40 -6.47 26.25
N THR A 147 -7.54 -6.21 25.61
CA THR A 147 -8.65 -7.18 25.52
C THR A 147 -8.25 -8.39 24.66
N LEU A 148 -7.55 -8.16 23.54
CA LEU A 148 -7.03 -9.24 22.69
C LEU A 148 -6.04 -10.12 23.46
N LEU A 149 -5.15 -9.53 24.26
CA LEU A 149 -4.17 -10.27 25.06
C LEU A 149 -4.84 -11.11 26.16
N ILE A 150 -5.73 -10.50 26.96
CA ILE A 150 -6.46 -11.22 28.02
C ILE A 150 -7.28 -12.37 27.41
N SER A 151 -7.97 -12.11 26.30
CA SER A 151 -8.74 -13.14 25.59
C SER A 151 -7.87 -14.27 25.04
N SER A 152 -6.73 -13.95 24.43
CA SER A 152 -5.77 -14.97 23.95
C SER A 152 -5.28 -15.85 25.09
N ILE A 153 -4.84 -15.27 26.22
CA ILE A 153 -4.37 -16.03 27.40
C ILE A 153 -5.46 -16.96 27.92
N ILE A 154 -6.70 -16.47 28.06
CA ILE A 154 -7.85 -17.29 28.49
C ILE A 154 -8.08 -18.45 27.53
N LEU A 155 -8.06 -18.21 26.21
CA LEU A 155 -8.25 -19.28 25.22
C LEU A 155 -7.09 -20.28 25.19
N VAL A 156 -5.82 -19.89 25.41
CA VAL A 156 -4.70 -20.86 25.55
C VAL A 156 -4.90 -21.76 26.77
N VAL A 157 -5.34 -21.18 27.90
CA VAL A 157 -5.65 -21.94 29.13
C VAL A 157 -6.80 -22.93 28.88
N LEU A 158 -7.91 -22.49 28.28
CA LEU A 158 -9.06 -23.34 27.98
C LEU A 158 -8.72 -24.42 26.95
N ALA A 159 -8.05 -24.07 25.85
CA ALA A 159 -7.59 -25.02 24.84
C ALA A 159 -6.73 -26.13 25.46
N THR A 160 -5.80 -25.75 26.34
CA THR A 160 -4.91 -26.72 27.01
C THR A 160 -5.66 -27.53 28.08
N LYS A 161 -6.61 -26.93 28.81
CA LYS A 161 -7.39 -27.65 29.82
C LYS A 161 -8.24 -28.77 29.20
N PHE A 162 -8.81 -28.52 28.03
CA PHE A 162 -9.70 -29.44 27.31
C PHE A 162 -9.04 -30.17 26.12
N SER A 163 -7.72 -30.04 25.93
CA SER A 163 -6.96 -30.57 24.78
C SER A 163 -7.55 -30.20 23.40
N ASN A 164 -8.20 -29.04 23.31
CA ASN A 164 -9.04 -28.66 22.18
C ASN A 164 -8.28 -27.74 21.20
N TYR A 165 -7.91 -28.32 20.04
CA TYR A 165 -7.17 -27.62 18.99
C TYR A 165 -8.00 -26.55 18.25
N PHE A 166 -9.34 -26.62 18.22
CA PHE A 166 -10.15 -25.56 17.63
C PHE A 166 -10.10 -24.28 18.49
N ILE A 167 -10.18 -24.42 19.82
CA ILE A 167 -9.95 -23.30 20.74
C ILE A 167 -8.51 -22.77 20.60
N ALA A 168 -7.53 -23.66 20.38
CA ALA A 168 -6.14 -23.26 20.15
C ALA A 168 -5.93 -22.48 18.84
N ILE A 169 -6.68 -22.77 17.77
CA ILE A 169 -6.68 -21.97 16.54
C ILE A 169 -7.15 -20.55 16.86
N ILE A 170 -8.28 -20.38 17.56
CA ILE A 170 -8.79 -19.06 17.93
C ILE A 170 -7.80 -18.33 18.85
N ALA A 171 -7.19 -19.03 19.82
CA ALA A 171 -6.15 -18.47 20.69
C ALA A 171 -4.93 -17.95 19.92
N GLY A 172 -4.49 -18.70 18.90
CA GLY A 172 -3.38 -18.32 18.00
C GLY A 172 -3.73 -17.17 17.05
N ILE A 173 -4.97 -17.11 16.54
CA ILE A 173 -5.48 -15.95 15.80
C ILE A 173 -5.44 -14.71 16.70
N LEU A 174 -5.97 -14.77 17.93
CA LEU A 174 -5.94 -13.63 18.83
C LEU A 174 -4.50 -13.22 19.21
N LEU A 175 -3.58 -14.19 19.41
CA LEU A 175 -2.17 -13.89 19.64
C LEU A 175 -1.54 -13.18 18.43
N SER A 176 -1.87 -13.60 17.20
CA SER A 176 -1.48 -12.86 15.99
C SER A 176 -2.00 -11.43 16.00
N LEU A 177 -3.27 -11.19 16.40
CA LEU A 177 -3.82 -9.83 16.44
C LEU A 177 -3.17 -8.95 17.52
N VAL A 178 -2.74 -9.55 18.66
CA VAL A 178 -1.91 -8.88 19.67
C VAL A 178 -0.54 -8.52 19.09
N ASN A 179 0.11 -9.45 18.39
CA ASN A 179 1.41 -9.23 17.77
C ASN A 179 1.37 -8.20 16.64
N THR A 180 0.29 -8.15 15.84
CA THR A 180 0.02 -7.04 14.93
C THR A 180 -0.17 -5.75 15.72
N SER A 181 -1.11 -5.70 16.67
CA SER A 181 -1.41 -4.50 17.47
C SER A 181 -0.22 -3.93 18.25
N ALA A 182 0.79 -4.75 18.56
CA ALA A 182 2.03 -4.31 19.19
C ALA A 182 2.84 -3.34 18.32
N HIS A 183 2.72 -3.39 16.98
CA HIS A 183 3.48 -2.53 16.06
C HIS A 183 3.23 -1.04 16.32
N ASN A 184 1.96 -0.65 16.52
CA ASN A 184 1.53 0.69 16.95
C ASN A 184 2.37 1.25 18.12
N TYR A 185 2.74 0.40 19.08
CA TYR A 185 3.53 0.78 20.25
C TYR A 185 5.05 0.73 20.01
N TYR A 186 5.53 0.00 18.99
CA TYR A 186 6.94 -0.03 18.60
C TYR A 186 7.41 1.31 18.03
N HIS A 187 6.53 2.09 17.40
CA HIS A 187 6.83 3.43 16.91
C HIS A 187 6.82 4.50 18.02
N GLN A 188 6.12 4.23 19.11
CA GLN A 188 5.94 5.18 20.21
C GLN A 188 7.09 5.12 21.23
N LYS A 189 7.05 6.04 22.21
CA LYS A 189 7.89 5.93 23.42
C LYS A 189 7.60 4.60 24.12
N ASP A 190 8.64 3.96 24.66
CA ASP A 190 8.50 2.69 25.36
C ASP A 190 7.48 2.74 26.50
N THR A 191 6.57 1.77 26.48
CA THR A 191 5.54 1.47 27.48
C THR A 191 5.45 -0.04 27.65
N PHE A 192 4.83 -0.53 28.73
CA PHE A 192 4.73 -1.99 28.95
C PHE A 192 4.05 -2.77 27.82
N ARG A 193 3.20 -2.13 26.99
CA ARG A 193 2.59 -2.75 25.80
C ARG A 193 3.59 -3.09 24.70
N ASN A 194 4.78 -2.46 24.68
CA ASN A 194 5.90 -2.92 23.84
C ASN A 194 6.33 -4.35 24.22
N CYS A 195 6.09 -4.81 25.45
CA CYS A 195 6.46 -6.16 25.88
C CYS A 195 5.54 -7.26 25.32
N TYR A 196 4.35 -6.91 24.80
CA TYR A 196 3.37 -7.91 24.36
C TYR A 196 3.86 -8.75 23.19
N GLY A 197 4.62 -8.17 22.26
CA GLY A 197 5.15 -8.91 21.10
C GLY A 197 6.07 -10.08 21.48
N TYR A 198 6.84 -9.94 22.57
CA TYR A 198 7.70 -11.01 23.08
C TYR A 198 6.90 -12.25 23.51
N LEU A 199 5.63 -12.10 23.91
CA LEU A 199 4.78 -13.25 24.26
C LEU A 199 4.56 -14.16 23.03
N GLY A 200 4.41 -13.57 21.84
CA GLY A 200 4.42 -14.27 20.55
C GLY A 200 5.82 -14.47 19.95
N MET A 201 6.89 -14.55 20.76
CA MET A 201 8.28 -14.76 20.30
C MET A 201 8.85 -13.67 19.35
N SER A 202 8.18 -12.51 19.28
CA SER A 202 8.50 -11.37 18.40
C SER A 202 9.10 -10.24 19.25
N ALA A 203 10.42 -10.27 19.42
CA ALA A 203 11.13 -9.36 20.31
C ALA A 203 11.05 -7.90 19.84
N ALA A 204 10.45 -7.01 20.65
CA ALA A 204 10.18 -5.63 20.27
C ALA A 204 11.44 -4.82 19.92
N ARG A 205 12.56 -5.06 20.61
CA ARG A 205 13.88 -4.47 20.29
C ARG A 205 14.23 -4.68 18.81
N ASP A 206 14.07 -5.91 18.35
CA ASP A 206 14.50 -6.36 17.05
C ASP A 206 13.47 -5.95 15.99
N TRP A 207 12.17 -5.97 16.31
CA TRP A 207 11.11 -5.41 15.47
C TRP A 207 11.18 -3.88 15.30
N LYS A 208 11.67 -3.12 16.29
CA LYS A 208 12.00 -1.70 16.12
C LYS A 208 13.14 -1.46 15.13
N ILE A 209 14.06 -2.41 14.95
CA ILE A 209 15.11 -2.29 13.93
C ILE A 209 14.58 -2.76 12.57
N ILE A 210 13.91 -3.91 12.55
CA ILE A 210 13.38 -4.55 11.33
C ILE A 210 12.29 -3.68 10.69
N HIS A 211 11.16 -3.50 11.38
CA HIS A 211 10.00 -2.84 10.81
C HIS A 211 10.17 -1.31 10.83
N VAL A 212 10.60 -0.74 11.97
CA VAL A 212 10.64 0.72 12.09
C VAL A 212 11.87 1.34 11.40
N PHE A 213 13.10 0.92 11.74
CA PHE A 213 14.29 1.51 11.11
C PHE A 213 14.52 1.11 9.65
N SER A 214 14.21 -0.13 9.25
CA SER A 214 14.53 -0.60 7.90
C SER A 214 13.38 -0.45 6.91
N HIS A 215 12.19 -0.90 7.30
CA HIS A 215 11.04 -1.01 6.41
C HIS A 215 10.26 0.31 6.31
N HIS A 216 9.89 0.96 7.41
CA HIS A 216 9.17 2.25 7.34
C HIS A 216 9.97 3.37 6.68
N PHE A 217 11.30 3.44 6.90
CA PHE A 217 12.12 4.48 6.28
C PHE A 217 12.51 4.20 4.83
N HIS A 218 12.60 2.93 4.44
CA HIS A 218 13.08 2.52 3.12
C HIS A 218 12.26 1.32 2.55
N PRO A 219 10.92 1.38 2.50
CA PRO A 219 10.06 0.23 2.24
C PRO A 219 10.33 -0.38 0.87
N ASN A 220 10.30 -1.72 0.79
CA ASN A 220 10.58 -2.51 -0.41
C ASN A 220 11.95 -2.22 -1.10
N SER A 221 12.84 -1.41 -0.50
CA SER A 221 14.19 -1.11 -1.02
C SER A 221 15.18 -2.23 -0.68
N VAL A 222 16.43 -2.17 -1.17
CA VAL A 222 17.51 -3.05 -0.67
C VAL A 222 17.88 -2.84 0.80
N LEU A 223 17.42 -1.78 1.47
CA LEU A 223 17.61 -1.57 2.91
C LEU A 223 16.48 -2.18 3.76
N ASP A 224 15.36 -2.58 3.17
CA ASP A 224 14.25 -3.21 3.90
C ASP A 224 14.62 -4.65 4.32
N ILE A 225 14.98 -4.85 5.60
CA ILE A 225 15.34 -6.16 6.15
C ILE A 225 14.12 -7.08 6.31
N GLN A 226 12.90 -6.54 6.36
CA GLN A 226 11.67 -7.32 6.50
C GLN A 226 11.43 -8.18 5.25
N VAL A 227 11.73 -7.63 4.06
CA VAL A 227 11.76 -8.36 2.78
C VAL A 227 12.78 -9.53 2.79
N TYR A 228 13.83 -9.45 3.61
CA TYR A 228 14.86 -10.49 3.74
C TYR A 228 14.61 -11.51 4.87
N LEU A 229 13.66 -11.30 5.79
CA LEU A 229 13.39 -12.26 6.89
C LEU A 229 12.95 -13.64 6.41
N VAL A 230 12.22 -13.70 5.29
CA VAL A 230 11.74 -14.94 4.67
C VAL A 230 12.67 -15.49 3.57
N GLN A 231 13.82 -14.84 3.34
CA GLN A 231 14.84 -15.29 2.40
C GLN A 231 15.80 -16.29 3.05
N PRO A 232 16.28 -17.33 2.32
CA PRO A 232 16.16 -17.51 0.86
C PRO A 232 14.85 -18.14 0.37
N PHE A 233 13.93 -18.54 1.25
CA PHE A 233 12.76 -19.37 0.90
C PHE A 233 11.69 -18.65 0.07
N LEU A 234 11.39 -17.39 0.39
CA LEU A 234 10.47 -16.52 -0.36
C LEU A 234 11.24 -15.29 -0.84
N GLN A 235 11.14 -14.98 -2.14
CA GLN A 235 11.95 -13.94 -2.78
C GLN A 235 11.09 -13.01 -3.63
N PHE A 236 10.98 -11.75 -3.21
CA PHE A 236 10.12 -10.76 -3.86
C PHE A 236 10.84 -10.02 -5.00
N TYR A 237 12.03 -9.47 -4.73
CA TYR A 237 12.80 -8.67 -5.70
C TYR A 237 12.89 -9.34 -7.09
N PRO A 238 12.67 -8.59 -8.18
CA PRO A 238 12.77 -9.10 -9.54
C PRO A 238 14.24 -9.48 -9.81
N HIS A 239 14.46 -10.77 -10.05
CA HIS A 239 15.70 -11.37 -10.56
C HIS A 239 15.35 -12.71 -11.22
N LYS A 240 16.33 -13.45 -11.75
CA LYS A 240 16.08 -14.78 -12.32
C LYS A 240 15.87 -15.80 -11.19
N LYS A 241 14.68 -16.41 -11.11
CA LYS A 241 14.26 -17.30 -10.01
C LYS A 241 14.14 -18.75 -10.48
N SER A 242 14.32 -19.72 -9.58
CA SER A 242 14.12 -21.15 -9.89
C SER A 242 12.63 -21.51 -9.93
N ILE A 243 12.27 -22.64 -10.56
CA ILE A 243 10.89 -23.16 -10.56
C ILE A 243 10.37 -23.34 -9.11
N THR A 244 11.23 -23.79 -8.20
CA THR A 244 10.95 -23.90 -6.76
C THR A 244 10.56 -22.55 -6.15
N LEU A 245 11.34 -21.51 -6.40
CA LEU A 245 11.12 -20.16 -5.86
C LEU A 245 9.92 -19.45 -6.51
N LYS A 246 9.60 -19.77 -7.77
CA LYS A 246 8.49 -19.16 -8.52
C LYS A 246 7.13 -19.80 -8.25
N TYR A 247 7.05 -21.13 -8.08
CA TYR A 247 5.77 -21.84 -8.08
C TYR A 247 5.59 -22.81 -6.90
N LEU A 248 6.63 -23.56 -6.50
CA LEU A 248 6.51 -24.42 -5.30
C LEU A 248 6.39 -23.57 -4.02
N SER A 249 6.91 -22.34 -4.04
CA SER A 249 6.75 -21.32 -2.99
C SER A 249 5.29 -20.98 -2.68
N TYR A 250 4.37 -21.17 -3.62
CA TYR A 250 2.93 -21.00 -3.39
C TYR A 250 2.39 -22.05 -2.40
N ILE A 251 3.05 -23.21 -2.30
CA ILE A 251 2.67 -24.34 -1.46
C ILE A 251 3.51 -24.37 -0.18
N TYR A 252 4.85 -24.35 -0.29
CA TYR A 252 5.72 -24.43 0.89
C TYR A 252 5.76 -23.12 1.70
N GLY A 253 5.43 -21.98 1.10
CA GLY A 253 5.33 -20.70 1.78
C GLY A 253 4.27 -20.73 2.89
N PRO A 254 2.98 -20.95 2.55
CA PRO A 254 1.91 -21.09 3.53
C PRO A 254 2.07 -22.26 4.51
N ILE A 255 2.59 -23.41 4.06
CA ILE A 255 2.67 -24.63 4.90
C ILE A 255 3.86 -24.59 5.88
N PHE A 256 5.00 -24.02 5.48
CA PHE A 256 6.23 -24.07 6.31
C PHE A 256 6.81 -22.70 6.65
N VAL A 257 6.88 -21.75 5.71
CA VAL A 257 7.54 -20.46 5.97
C VAL A 257 6.71 -19.56 6.88
N TRP A 258 5.39 -19.49 6.65
CA TRP A 258 4.50 -18.62 7.43
C TRP A 258 4.33 -19.08 8.89
N PRO A 259 4.02 -20.36 9.21
CA PRO A 259 3.86 -20.79 10.59
C PRO A 259 5.14 -20.66 11.42
N LEU A 260 6.31 -20.83 10.77
CA LEU A 260 7.60 -20.83 11.46
C LEU A 260 8.17 -19.43 11.71
N LEU A 261 7.59 -18.32 11.22
CA LEU A 261 8.24 -16.99 11.29
C LEU A 261 8.62 -16.56 12.72
N PHE A 262 7.71 -16.72 13.68
CA PHE A 262 7.95 -16.36 15.09
C PHE A 262 9.01 -17.26 15.76
N ILE A 263 8.97 -18.57 15.46
CA ILE A 263 9.96 -19.54 15.93
C ILE A 263 11.33 -19.21 15.32
N TYR A 264 11.37 -18.89 14.04
CA TYR A 264 12.57 -18.46 13.33
C TYR A 264 13.17 -17.20 13.95
N THR A 265 12.39 -16.14 14.21
CA THR A 265 12.95 -14.90 14.80
C THR A 265 13.60 -15.15 16.16
N TYR A 266 13.03 -16.06 16.96
CA TYR A 266 13.55 -16.42 18.28
C TYR A 266 14.76 -17.37 18.23
N ILE A 267 14.74 -18.39 17.36
CA ILE A 267 15.91 -19.26 17.11
C ILE A 267 17.08 -18.45 16.54
N ASN A 268 16.81 -17.55 15.59
CA ASN A 268 17.79 -16.62 15.02
C ASN A 268 18.43 -15.72 16.11
N LYS A 269 17.62 -15.22 17.04
CA LYS A 269 18.10 -14.45 18.19
C LYS A 269 19.04 -15.27 19.09
N ILE A 270 18.68 -16.51 19.40
CA ILE A 270 19.51 -17.45 20.18
C ILE A 270 20.78 -17.84 19.42
N TYR A 271 20.70 -18.06 18.11
CA TYR A 271 21.85 -18.38 17.26
C TYR A 271 22.92 -17.29 17.30
N TYR A 272 22.53 -16.02 17.14
CA TYR A 272 23.47 -14.90 17.22
C TYR A 272 24.09 -14.74 18.62
N TRP A 273 23.43 -15.20 19.67
CA TRP A 273 23.97 -15.22 21.03
C TRP A 273 24.93 -16.39 21.28
N VAL A 274 24.47 -17.63 21.05
CA VAL A 274 25.20 -18.85 21.44
C VAL A 274 26.28 -19.23 20.43
N VAL A 275 26.06 -19.00 19.13
CA VAL A 275 26.98 -19.43 18.06
C VAL A 275 27.88 -18.30 17.58
N ILE A 276 27.35 -17.07 17.49
CA ILE A 276 28.12 -15.89 17.04
C ILE A 276 28.67 -15.06 18.21
N GLY A 277 28.25 -15.33 19.46
CA GLY A 277 28.77 -14.66 20.65
C GLY A 277 28.30 -13.22 20.86
N ARG A 278 27.33 -12.72 20.08
CA ARG A 278 26.77 -11.37 20.26
C ARG A 278 25.83 -11.38 21.45
N THR A 279 26.12 -10.61 22.50
CA THR A 279 25.28 -10.54 23.72
C THR A 279 24.38 -9.31 23.76
N ASN A 280 24.73 -8.25 23.03
CA ASN A 280 24.14 -6.90 23.12
C ASN A 280 22.66 -6.79 22.73
N HIS A 281 22.07 -7.85 22.15
CA HIS A 281 20.66 -7.92 21.76
C HIS A 281 19.79 -8.76 22.70
N ILE A 282 20.40 -9.48 23.65
CA ILE A 282 19.71 -10.33 24.63
C ILE A 282 19.32 -9.55 25.88
N SER A 283 18.12 -9.80 26.39
CA SER A 283 17.55 -9.13 27.55
C SER A 283 16.74 -10.08 28.44
N LYS A 284 16.40 -9.65 29.66
CA LYS A 284 15.47 -10.39 30.53
C LYS A 284 14.04 -10.48 29.94
N LEU A 285 13.68 -9.59 29.00
CA LEU A 285 12.37 -9.61 28.32
C LEU A 285 12.26 -10.76 27.31
N ASP A 286 13.40 -11.31 26.84
CA ASP A 286 13.40 -12.46 25.95
C ASP A 286 12.95 -13.77 26.65
N LEU A 287 12.75 -13.76 27.98
CA LEU A 287 12.10 -14.85 28.73
C LEU A 287 10.56 -14.76 28.75
N LEU A 288 9.96 -13.67 28.25
CA LEU A 288 8.50 -13.51 28.19
C LEU A 288 7.74 -14.59 27.39
N PRO A 289 8.27 -15.23 26.32
CA PRO A 289 7.61 -16.38 25.68
C PRO A 289 7.30 -17.56 26.62
N CYS A 290 7.99 -17.64 27.77
CA CYS A 290 7.76 -18.67 28.78
C CYS A 290 6.60 -18.35 29.73
N VAL A 291 6.10 -17.11 29.78
CA VAL A 291 5.07 -16.69 30.73
C VAL A 291 3.74 -17.39 30.48
N ILE A 292 3.25 -17.38 29.24
CA ILE A 292 1.97 -18.01 28.88
C ILE A 292 1.98 -19.53 29.16
N PRO A 293 2.95 -20.35 28.68
CA PRO A 293 2.96 -21.78 29.01
C PRO A 293 3.17 -22.05 30.50
N THR A 294 3.92 -21.22 31.24
CA THR A 294 4.08 -21.38 32.70
C THR A 294 2.75 -21.14 33.44
N LEU A 295 2.04 -20.04 33.11
CA LEU A 295 0.71 -19.77 33.65
C LEU A 295 -0.28 -20.87 33.27
N THR A 296 -0.27 -21.33 32.02
CA THR A 296 -1.12 -22.45 31.56
C THR A 296 -0.84 -23.74 32.33
N TYR A 297 0.42 -24.09 32.58
CA TYR A 297 0.78 -25.26 33.40
C TYR A 297 0.22 -25.13 34.82
N LEU A 298 0.49 -24.00 35.49
CA LEU A 298 0.05 -23.74 36.87
C LEU A 298 -1.49 -23.72 37.03
N ILE A 299 -2.21 -23.14 36.07
CA ILE A 299 -3.69 -23.03 36.14
C ILE A 299 -4.38 -24.33 35.74
N THR A 300 -3.88 -25.05 34.72
CA THR A 300 -4.57 -26.24 34.20
C THR A 300 -4.22 -27.52 34.96
N ASN A 301 -3.04 -27.58 35.57
CA ASN A 301 -2.38 -28.78 36.10
C ASN A 301 -2.31 -29.95 35.09
N GLN A 302 -2.17 -29.63 33.80
CA GLN A 302 -2.01 -30.61 32.72
C GLN A 302 -0.53 -31.05 32.60
N PRO A 303 -0.24 -32.26 32.06
CA PRO A 303 1.13 -32.70 31.84
C PRO A 303 1.95 -31.71 31.01
N LEU A 304 3.19 -31.43 31.43
CA LEU A 304 4.05 -30.41 30.80
C LEU A 304 4.19 -30.60 29.28
N LEU A 305 4.30 -31.84 28.80
CA LEU A 305 4.38 -32.15 27.37
C LEU A 305 3.11 -31.75 26.60
N LEU A 306 1.92 -31.82 27.22
CA LEU A 306 0.68 -31.32 26.60
C LEU A 306 0.69 -29.80 26.54
N VAL A 307 1.06 -29.12 27.62
CA VAL A 307 1.16 -27.65 27.67
C VAL A 307 2.12 -27.13 26.60
N LEU A 308 3.31 -27.73 26.47
CA LEU A 308 4.29 -27.34 25.47
C LEU A 308 3.83 -27.63 24.02
N LYS A 309 3.11 -28.74 23.78
CA LYS A 309 2.52 -29.04 22.47
C LYS A 309 1.42 -28.03 22.08
N MET A 310 0.51 -27.72 23.00
CA MET A 310 -0.56 -26.75 22.77
C MET A 310 0.01 -25.35 22.55
N TRP A 311 1.01 -24.93 23.34
CA TRP A 311 1.67 -23.65 23.15
C TRP A 311 2.43 -23.55 21.82
N LEU A 312 3.15 -24.60 21.42
CA LEU A 312 3.79 -24.66 20.10
C LEU A 312 2.77 -24.54 18.97
N PHE A 313 1.63 -25.23 19.06
CA PHE A 313 0.55 -25.13 18.07
C PHE A 313 -0.04 -23.71 18.00
N VAL A 314 -0.29 -23.07 19.14
CA VAL A 314 -0.76 -21.67 19.21
C VAL A 314 0.24 -20.71 18.56
N ILE A 315 1.55 -20.89 18.79
CA ILE A 315 2.61 -20.09 18.15
C ILE A 315 2.68 -20.32 16.63
N LEU A 316 2.49 -21.55 16.16
CA LEU A 316 2.46 -21.86 14.72
C LEU A 316 1.25 -21.21 14.02
N VAL A 317 0.07 -21.23 14.64
CA VAL A 317 -1.11 -20.52 14.12
C VAL A 317 -0.90 -19.01 14.15
N ALA A 318 -0.35 -18.47 15.24
CA ALA A 318 -0.08 -17.04 15.36
C ALA A 318 0.94 -16.56 14.32
N GLY A 319 2.02 -17.32 14.09
CA GLY A 319 3.01 -17.05 13.04
C GLY A 319 2.40 -17.09 11.64
N PHE A 320 1.54 -18.09 11.36
CA PHE A 320 0.83 -18.20 10.09
C PHE A 320 -0.04 -16.97 9.83
N CYS A 321 -0.92 -16.60 10.77
CA CYS A 321 -1.83 -15.46 10.63
C CYS A 321 -1.08 -14.14 10.50
N PHE A 322 -0.06 -13.90 11.33
CA PHE A 322 0.73 -12.67 11.30
C PHE A 322 1.47 -12.52 9.98
N THR A 323 2.10 -13.60 9.51
CA THR A 323 2.81 -13.60 8.22
C THR A 323 1.84 -13.41 7.06
N PHE A 324 0.72 -14.16 7.02
CA PHE A 324 -0.30 -14.04 5.99
C PHE A 324 -0.78 -12.60 5.83
N VAL A 325 -1.20 -11.94 6.91
CA VAL A 325 -1.66 -10.55 6.88
C VAL A 325 -0.51 -9.61 6.49
N GLY A 326 0.62 -9.70 7.19
CA GLY A 326 1.76 -8.77 7.05
C GLY A 326 2.52 -8.85 5.71
N ILE A 327 2.43 -9.96 4.96
CA ILE A 327 3.12 -10.09 3.66
C ILE A 327 2.18 -10.29 2.46
N THR A 328 0.92 -10.70 2.62
CA THR A 328 0.03 -10.87 1.45
C THR A 328 -0.90 -9.69 1.19
N THR A 329 -1.08 -8.77 2.14
CA THR A 329 -2.19 -7.81 2.09
C THR A 329 -1.83 -6.32 1.97
N THR A 330 -0.56 -5.91 2.06
CA THR A 330 -0.18 -4.47 2.09
C THR A 330 0.94 -4.05 1.12
N HIS A 331 2.07 -4.78 1.04
CA HIS A 331 3.27 -4.31 0.29
C HIS A 331 3.60 -5.08 -0.99
N TYR A 332 3.07 -6.28 -1.17
CA TYR A 332 3.62 -7.25 -2.11
C TYR A 332 2.63 -7.52 -3.24
N HIS A 333 2.58 -6.63 -4.24
CA HIS A 333 1.74 -6.75 -5.43
C HIS A 333 2.56 -6.36 -6.69
N PRO A 334 2.34 -6.94 -7.88
CA PRO A 334 3.20 -6.68 -9.05
C PRO A 334 3.23 -5.23 -9.54
N ASN A 335 2.22 -4.44 -9.15
CA ASN A 335 2.08 -3.00 -9.40
C ASN A 335 2.64 -2.13 -8.26
N ILE A 336 2.88 -2.68 -7.07
CA ILE A 336 3.56 -1.97 -5.97
C ILE A 336 5.05 -1.93 -6.28
N PHE A 337 5.66 -0.77 -6.07
CA PHE A 337 7.08 -0.60 -6.32
C PHE A 337 7.89 -1.48 -5.37
N ILE A 338 8.84 -2.21 -5.94
CA ILE A 338 9.89 -2.91 -5.23
C ILE A 338 11.21 -2.60 -5.92
N ASP A 339 12.30 -2.53 -5.15
CA ASP A 339 13.62 -2.28 -5.72
C ASP A 339 13.89 -3.24 -6.90
N GLY A 340 14.55 -2.75 -7.94
CA GLY A 340 14.74 -3.48 -9.20
C GLY A 340 13.62 -3.29 -10.24
N ASP A 341 12.45 -2.76 -9.87
CA ASP A 341 11.55 -2.12 -10.84
C ASP A 341 12.13 -0.78 -11.31
N LYS A 342 11.57 -0.20 -12.39
CA LYS A 342 11.98 1.14 -12.84
C LYS A 342 11.56 2.18 -11.77
N PRO A 343 12.49 2.96 -11.21
CA PRO A 343 12.17 4.03 -10.27
C PRO A 343 11.51 5.23 -10.96
N ARG A 344 11.05 6.20 -10.16
CA ARG A 344 10.75 7.58 -10.62
C ARG A 344 12.01 8.29 -11.12
N SER A 345 11.85 9.45 -11.75
CA SER A 345 12.99 10.31 -12.04
C SER A 345 13.62 10.85 -10.74
N GLU A 346 14.89 11.22 -10.78
CA GLU A 346 15.62 11.71 -9.59
C GLU A 346 14.97 12.98 -8.99
N ASP A 347 14.37 13.83 -9.83
CA ASP A 347 13.65 15.03 -9.40
C ASP A 347 12.32 14.74 -8.68
N GLU A 348 11.71 13.57 -8.94
CA GLU A 348 10.45 13.13 -8.35
C GLU A 348 10.62 12.24 -7.10
N MET A 349 11.86 12.05 -6.62
CA MET A 349 12.18 11.24 -5.43
C MET A 349 11.79 11.94 -4.12
N ASP A 350 10.53 12.32 -3.94
CA ASP A 350 9.97 12.72 -2.64
C ASP A 350 9.73 11.46 -1.79
N TRP A 351 10.19 11.48 -0.53
CA TRP A 351 10.08 10.32 0.37
C TRP A 351 8.62 9.86 0.58
N GLY A 352 7.68 10.79 0.72
CA GLY A 352 6.26 10.48 0.93
C GLY A 352 5.60 9.90 -0.33
N ILE A 353 6.06 10.28 -1.52
CA ILE A 353 5.61 9.64 -2.76
C ILE A 353 6.12 8.20 -2.84
N ASN A 354 7.36 7.92 -2.42
CA ASN A 354 7.85 6.53 -2.34
C ASN A 354 7.04 5.68 -1.35
N GLN A 355 6.61 6.22 -0.20
CA GLN A 355 5.69 5.51 0.71
C GLN A 355 4.39 5.11 -0.02
N LEU A 356 3.79 6.01 -0.80
CA LEU A 356 2.57 5.74 -1.58
C LEU A 356 2.78 4.73 -2.72
N ASP A 357 3.98 4.69 -3.32
CA ASP A 357 4.30 3.71 -4.38
C ASP A 357 4.56 2.29 -3.85
N THR A 358 4.93 2.16 -2.56
CA THR A 358 5.36 0.92 -1.88
C THR A 358 4.26 0.29 -0.99
N VAL A 359 3.07 0.87 -0.99
CA VAL A 359 1.90 0.44 -0.20
C VAL A 359 0.66 0.25 -1.10
N GLY A 360 -0.24 -0.65 -0.70
CA GLY A 360 -1.64 -0.65 -1.10
C GLY A 360 -2.55 -0.76 0.13
N ASP A 361 -3.48 0.18 0.27
CA ASP A 361 -4.60 0.10 1.21
C ASP A 361 -5.67 -0.86 0.69
N ARG A 362 -6.63 -1.21 1.54
CA ARG A 362 -7.64 -2.24 1.26
C ARG A 362 -9.06 -1.77 1.53
N VAL A 363 -9.93 -1.90 0.51
CA VAL A 363 -11.31 -1.37 0.54
C VAL A 363 -12.15 -1.91 1.70
N GLU A 364 -11.88 -3.13 2.18
CA GLU A 364 -12.69 -3.77 3.22
C GLU A 364 -12.38 -3.27 4.65
N ILE A 365 -11.28 -2.53 4.84
CA ILE A 365 -10.78 -2.15 6.17
C ILE A 365 -10.32 -0.69 6.31
N GLN A 366 -10.28 0.08 5.21
CA GLN A 366 -9.92 1.49 5.22
C GLN A 366 -10.90 2.33 6.07
N GLY A 367 -10.38 3.29 6.84
CA GLY A 367 -11.15 4.13 7.76
C GLY A 367 -11.64 3.42 9.02
N SER A 368 -11.15 2.21 9.32
CA SER A 368 -11.53 1.44 10.51
C SER A 368 -10.37 1.33 11.49
N HIS A 369 -10.36 2.16 12.53
CA HIS A 369 -9.36 2.11 13.60
C HIS A 369 -9.12 0.69 14.16
N PHE A 370 -10.16 -0.15 14.32
CA PHE A 370 -9.97 -1.52 14.79
C PHE A 370 -9.13 -2.35 13.80
N PHE A 371 -9.45 -2.32 12.51
CA PHE A 371 -8.68 -3.05 11.50
C PHE A 371 -7.32 -2.41 11.19
N GLY A 372 -7.17 -1.10 11.40
CA GLY A 372 -5.87 -0.42 11.54
C GLY A 372 -4.97 -1.15 12.54
N MET A 373 -5.44 -1.22 13.80
CA MET A 373 -4.72 -1.89 14.90
C MET A 373 -4.43 -3.37 14.64
N VAL A 374 -5.39 -4.15 14.12
CA VAL A 374 -5.27 -5.63 14.09
C VAL A 374 -4.88 -6.24 12.74
N LEU A 375 -5.00 -5.52 11.62
CA LEU A 375 -4.83 -6.04 10.26
C LEU A 375 -4.02 -5.13 9.31
N PHE A 376 -3.36 -4.07 9.81
CA PHE A 376 -2.70 -3.05 8.97
C PHE A 376 -3.68 -2.35 8.01
N GLY A 377 -4.79 -1.84 8.56
CA GLY A 377 -5.62 -0.82 7.90
C GLY A 377 -4.97 0.57 7.94
N ASP A 378 -5.46 1.48 7.09
CA ASP A 378 -5.00 2.87 6.91
C ASP A 378 -3.48 2.97 6.64
N HIS A 379 -2.95 1.95 5.97
CA HIS A 379 -1.51 1.64 5.95
C HIS A 379 -0.68 2.71 5.23
N ALA A 380 -1.24 3.34 4.19
CA ALA A 380 -0.60 4.45 3.50
C ALA A 380 -0.45 5.70 4.40
N ILE A 381 -1.44 5.99 5.26
CA ILE A 381 -1.34 7.09 6.22
C ILE A 381 -0.42 6.71 7.38
N HIS A 382 -0.47 5.46 7.85
CA HIS A 382 0.47 4.93 8.83
C HIS A 382 1.93 5.07 8.34
N HIS A 383 2.24 4.68 7.10
CA HIS A 383 3.58 4.85 6.52
C HIS A 383 4.02 6.32 6.35
N LEU A 384 3.08 7.25 6.15
CA LEU A 384 3.38 8.69 6.09
C LEU A 384 3.59 9.30 7.49
N PHE A 385 2.97 8.75 8.53
CA PHE A 385 3.02 9.26 9.91
C PHE A 385 3.16 8.15 10.97
N PRO A 386 4.19 7.29 10.90
CA PRO A 386 4.24 6.04 11.68
C PRO A 386 4.39 6.25 13.18
N SER A 387 4.84 7.43 13.60
CA SER A 387 4.91 7.83 15.02
C SER A 387 3.55 8.09 15.68
N LEU A 388 2.47 8.17 14.90
CA LEU A 388 1.12 8.36 15.40
C LEU A 388 0.46 7.05 15.81
N ASP A 389 -0.43 7.14 16.78
CA ASP A 389 -1.28 6.02 17.16
C ASP A 389 -2.37 5.78 16.10
N HIS A 390 -2.69 4.51 15.79
CA HIS A 390 -3.72 4.16 14.80
C HIS A 390 -5.08 4.81 15.07
N GLY A 391 -5.40 5.08 16.35
CA GLY A 391 -6.59 5.82 16.76
C GLY A 391 -6.61 7.31 16.38
N LEU A 392 -5.64 7.79 15.58
CA LEU A 392 -5.61 9.15 15.03
C LEU A 392 -5.66 9.19 13.49
N LEU A 393 -5.45 8.05 12.80
CA LEU A 393 -5.26 8.02 11.34
C LEU A 393 -6.57 8.30 10.58
N GLU A 394 -7.70 7.81 11.08
CA GLU A 394 -9.03 8.07 10.51
C GLU A 394 -9.34 9.57 10.40
N HIS A 395 -8.79 10.40 11.30
CA HIS A 395 -8.95 11.86 11.29
C HIS A 395 -8.03 12.60 10.31
N LEU A 396 -7.05 11.91 9.70
CA LEU A 396 -6.11 12.51 8.74
C LEU A 396 -6.56 12.43 7.28
N TYR A 397 -7.52 11.56 6.93
CA TYR A 397 -7.98 11.42 5.53
C TYR A 397 -8.32 12.75 4.85
N PRO A 398 -9.10 13.69 5.43
CA PRO A 398 -9.46 14.94 4.74
C PRO A 398 -8.26 15.82 4.37
N VAL A 399 -7.23 15.88 5.22
CA VAL A 399 -6.02 16.68 4.97
C VAL A 399 -5.01 15.95 4.08
N VAL A 400 -4.96 14.62 4.17
CA VAL A 400 -4.19 13.77 3.26
C VAL A 400 -4.74 13.85 1.84
N GLU A 401 -6.04 13.63 1.63
CA GLU A 401 -6.70 13.69 0.33
C GLU A 401 -6.59 15.07 -0.33
N LYS A 402 -6.86 16.14 0.41
CA LYS A 402 -6.67 17.53 -0.06
C LYS A 402 -5.23 17.79 -0.51
N THR A 403 -4.23 17.14 0.09
CA THR A 403 -2.82 17.28 -0.31
C THR A 403 -2.47 16.38 -1.49
N LEU A 404 -2.97 15.14 -1.55
CA LEU A 404 -2.79 14.24 -2.69
C LEU A 404 -3.31 14.89 -3.98
N GLN A 405 -4.48 15.54 -3.91
CA GLN A 405 -5.06 16.28 -5.03
C GLN A 405 -4.16 17.41 -5.55
N GLN A 406 -3.48 18.16 -4.66
CA GLN A 406 -2.54 19.23 -5.06
C GLN A 406 -1.36 18.71 -5.90
N PHE A 407 -0.92 17.47 -5.66
CA PHE A 407 0.19 16.84 -6.37
C PHE A 407 -0.28 15.84 -7.44
N ASN A 408 -1.58 15.80 -7.77
CA ASN A 408 -2.21 14.84 -8.70
C ASN A 408 -2.08 13.35 -8.30
N LEU A 409 -1.72 13.09 -7.04
CA LEU A 409 -1.53 11.76 -6.45
C LEU A 409 -2.85 11.16 -5.96
N SER A 410 -2.81 9.90 -5.55
CA SER A 410 -3.88 9.19 -4.84
C SER A 410 -3.30 8.01 -4.08
N ILE A 411 -3.84 7.70 -2.90
CA ILE A 411 -3.59 6.40 -2.26
C ILE A 411 -4.06 5.29 -3.20
N ARG A 412 -3.29 4.20 -3.26
CA ARG A 412 -3.72 2.99 -3.97
C ARG A 412 -4.58 2.15 -3.04
N VAL A 413 -5.76 1.77 -3.52
CA VAL A 413 -6.66 0.85 -2.82
C VAL A 413 -6.97 -0.33 -3.75
N SER A 414 -6.84 -1.55 -3.23
CA SER A 414 -7.23 -2.82 -3.88
C SER A 414 -8.22 -3.58 -2.98
N SER A 415 -8.77 -4.70 -3.45
CA SER A 415 -9.41 -5.67 -2.55
C SER A 415 -8.35 -6.55 -1.86
N SER A 416 -8.70 -7.09 -0.69
CA SER A 416 -7.90 -8.08 0.02
C SER A 416 -7.57 -9.29 -0.87
N LEU A 417 -8.52 -9.73 -1.71
CA LEU A 417 -8.31 -10.83 -2.66
C LEU A 417 -7.34 -10.46 -3.80
N ASP A 418 -7.41 -9.24 -4.33
CA ASP A 418 -6.48 -8.75 -5.36
C ASP A 418 -5.05 -8.65 -4.80
N MET A 419 -4.89 -8.15 -3.57
CA MET A 419 -3.60 -8.12 -2.88
C MET A 419 -3.01 -9.52 -2.67
N ILE A 420 -3.80 -10.47 -2.13
CA ILE A 420 -3.36 -11.87 -1.93
C ILE A 420 -2.96 -12.52 -3.27
N ARG A 421 -3.75 -12.31 -4.33
CA ARG A 421 -3.43 -12.78 -5.69
C ARG A 421 -2.13 -12.17 -6.20
N GLY A 422 -1.93 -10.87 -5.98
CA GLY A 422 -0.74 -10.14 -6.34
C GLY A 422 0.52 -10.67 -5.66
N TYR A 423 0.46 -11.00 -4.38
CA TYR A 423 1.58 -11.57 -3.63
C TYR A 423 2.15 -12.82 -4.31
N PHE A 424 1.28 -13.76 -4.70
CA PHE A 424 1.72 -14.96 -5.42
C PHE A 424 2.28 -14.61 -6.80
N LEU A 425 1.61 -13.72 -7.55
CA LEU A 425 2.13 -13.23 -8.84
C LEU A 425 3.52 -12.56 -8.70
N LEU A 426 3.79 -11.84 -7.61
CA LEU A 426 5.06 -11.16 -7.35
C LEU A 426 6.20 -12.15 -7.05
N LEU A 427 5.93 -13.25 -6.34
CA LEU A 427 6.90 -14.35 -6.19
C LEU A 427 7.38 -14.86 -7.56
N SER A 428 6.47 -14.95 -8.55
CA SER A 428 6.81 -15.37 -9.92
C SER A 428 7.45 -14.28 -10.81
N LYS A 429 7.51 -13.01 -10.37
CA LYS A 429 8.06 -11.86 -11.13
C LYS A 429 9.58 -11.97 -11.29
N GLU A 430 10.06 -11.68 -12.50
CA GLU A 430 11.49 -11.67 -12.88
C GLU A 430 11.84 -10.36 -13.62
N VAL A 431 13.14 -10.04 -13.75
CA VAL A 431 13.62 -8.81 -14.42
C VAL A 431 13.13 -8.75 -15.87
N GLY A 432 12.67 -7.57 -16.29
CA GLY A 432 12.23 -7.33 -17.66
C GLY A 432 10.85 -7.92 -18.01
N ALA A 433 10.20 -8.61 -17.07
CA ALA A 433 8.78 -8.93 -17.21
C ALA A 433 7.99 -7.63 -17.36
N LYS A 434 7.35 -7.43 -18.52
CA LYS A 434 6.58 -6.21 -18.80
C LYS A 434 5.52 -6.03 -17.72
N THR A 435 5.67 -4.98 -16.90
CA THR A 435 4.58 -4.44 -16.09
C THR A 435 3.43 -4.13 -17.05
N LYS A 436 2.34 -4.91 -16.99
CA LYS A 436 1.08 -4.50 -17.60
C LYS A 436 0.76 -3.15 -16.99
N LYS A 437 0.73 -2.07 -17.79
CA LYS A 437 0.39 -0.72 -17.29
C LYS A 437 -0.92 -0.86 -16.51
N ALA A 438 -0.87 -0.67 -15.19
CA ALA A 438 -2.08 -0.71 -14.36
C ALA A 438 -3.06 0.34 -14.90
N TYR A 439 -4.35 -0.01 -14.98
CA TYR A 439 -5.33 0.79 -15.70
C TYR A 439 -5.59 2.12 -15.00
N TYR A 440 -4.81 3.14 -15.36
CA TYR A 440 -5.13 4.56 -15.13
C TYR A 440 -6.58 4.86 -15.49
N LEU A 441 -7.12 4.17 -16.49
CA LEU A 441 -8.51 4.27 -16.95
C LEU A 441 -9.53 4.13 -15.82
N LEU A 442 -9.36 3.22 -14.85
CA LEU A 442 -10.35 3.04 -13.78
C LEU A 442 -10.35 4.22 -12.80
N GLN A 443 -9.17 4.71 -12.43
CA GLN A 443 -9.01 5.91 -11.58
C GLN A 443 -9.43 7.18 -12.32
N VAL A 444 -9.20 7.28 -13.64
CA VAL A 444 -9.69 8.38 -14.49
C VAL A 444 -11.22 8.34 -14.60
N MET A 445 -11.83 7.16 -14.75
CA MET A 445 -13.29 7.00 -14.79
C MET A 445 -13.93 7.41 -13.46
N GLN A 446 -13.36 7.02 -12.32
CA GLN A 446 -13.77 7.51 -10.99
C GLN A 446 -13.63 9.03 -10.87
N ARG A 447 -12.53 9.62 -11.37
CA ARG A 447 -12.32 11.08 -11.42
C ARG A 447 -13.31 11.82 -12.34
N THR A 448 -13.95 11.15 -13.31
CA THR A 448 -15.01 11.76 -14.15
C THR A 448 -16.43 11.69 -13.58
N VAL A 449 -16.72 10.87 -12.57
CA VAL A 449 -18.08 10.77 -11.99
C VAL A 449 -18.64 12.13 -11.53
N PRO A 450 -17.89 13.01 -10.84
CA PRO A 450 -18.39 14.35 -10.47
C PRO A 450 -18.75 15.22 -11.68
N TYR A 451 -18.04 15.07 -12.80
CA TYR A 451 -18.31 15.81 -14.04
C TYR A 451 -19.51 15.23 -14.82
N ILE A 452 -19.81 13.95 -14.68
CA ILE A 452 -21.04 13.33 -15.22
C ILE A 452 -22.26 13.84 -14.46
N ASN A 453 -22.18 13.90 -13.12
CA ASN A 453 -23.26 14.41 -12.28
C ASN A 453 -23.50 15.92 -12.52
N ALA A 454 -22.44 16.69 -12.76
CA ALA A 454 -22.53 18.11 -13.15
C ALA A 454 -23.16 18.37 -14.54
N LEU A 455 -23.39 17.31 -15.34
CA LEU A 455 -24.05 17.40 -16.66
C LEU A 455 -25.54 16.98 -16.63
N GLY A 456 -26.09 16.65 -15.46
CA GLY A 456 -27.54 16.45 -15.28
C GLY A 456 -28.13 15.20 -15.94
N LEU A 457 -27.35 14.13 -16.08
CA LEU A 457 -27.84 12.84 -16.60
C LEU A 457 -28.55 12.02 -15.49
N PRO A 458 -29.68 11.36 -15.76
CA PRO A 458 -30.36 10.50 -14.79
C PRO A 458 -29.54 9.26 -14.37
N GLU A 459 -29.59 8.91 -13.09
CA GLU A 459 -28.76 7.86 -12.48
C GLU A 459 -29.01 6.43 -13.01
N GLU A 460 -30.16 6.18 -13.67
CA GLU A 460 -30.57 4.84 -14.13
C GLU A 460 -29.60 4.17 -15.14
N ASN A 461 -28.64 4.90 -15.70
CA ASN A 461 -27.65 4.37 -16.65
C ASN A 461 -26.25 4.17 -16.04
N LEU A 462 -26.09 4.31 -14.71
CA LEU A 462 -24.86 3.92 -14.02
C LEU A 462 -24.83 2.39 -13.82
N PRO A 463 -23.70 1.70 -14.07
CA PRO A 463 -23.58 0.28 -13.78
C PRO A 463 -23.66 0.05 -12.26
N LYS A 464 -24.71 -0.64 -11.82
CA LYS A 464 -24.86 -1.05 -10.41
C LYS A 464 -23.71 -2.00 -10.02
N PRO A 465 -23.29 -2.03 -8.74
CA PRO A 465 -22.37 -3.05 -8.25
C PRO A 465 -22.90 -4.45 -8.57
N LEU A 466 -22.00 -5.35 -8.99
CA LEU A 466 -22.35 -6.76 -9.17
C LEU A 466 -22.75 -7.35 -7.80
N GLN A 467 -24.00 -7.79 -7.68
CA GLN A 467 -24.38 -8.72 -6.64
C GLN A 467 -23.91 -10.11 -7.07
N GLU A 468 -23.32 -10.87 -6.15
CA GLU A 468 -22.91 -12.24 -6.40
C GLU A 468 -24.15 -13.14 -6.29
N GLU A 469 -24.63 -13.70 -7.41
CA GLU A 469 -25.64 -14.75 -7.39
C GLU A 469 -24.98 -16.12 -7.19
N GLU A 470 -25.47 -16.88 -6.22
CA GLU A 470 -24.93 -18.17 -5.82
C GLU A 470 -25.28 -19.27 -6.84
N SER A 471 -24.31 -20.13 -7.13
CA SER A 471 -24.48 -21.21 -8.12
C SER A 471 -25.08 -22.48 -7.50
N GLU A 472 -26.33 -22.43 -7.04
CA GLU A 472 -27.12 -23.62 -6.72
C GLU A 472 -28.06 -23.98 -7.87
N GLN A 473 -27.84 -25.14 -8.49
CA GLN A 473 -28.74 -25.69 -9.52
C GLN A 473 -28.85 -27.22 -9.42
N PHE A 474 -29.49 -27.70 -8.36
CA PHE A 474 -30.04 -29.06 -8.25
C PHE A 474 -31.33 -29.05 -7.42
N LEU A 475 -32.25 -29.96 -7.74
CA LEU A 475 -33.54 -30.24 -7.06
C LEU A 475 -34.71 -29.27 -7.31
N ASN A 476 -35.36 -29.49 -8.46
CA ASN A 476 -36.79 -29.87 -8.57
C ASN A 476 -37.92 -29.08 -7.86
N SER A 477 -38.79 -28.52 -8.72
CA SER A 477 -40.25 -28.72 -8.83
C SER A 477 -41.27 -28.10 -7.84
N GLU A 478 -42.32 -27.54 -8.48
CA GLU A 478 -43.74 -27.40 -8.08
C GLU A 478 -44.19 -26.22 -7.17
N ASP A 479 -45.02 -25.36 -7.80
CA ASP A 479 -46.18 -24.58 -7.35
C ASP A 479 -46.24 -23.85 -5.97
N ILE A 480 -46.63 -22.56 -6.00
CA ILE A 480 -47.96 -22.08 -5.51
C ILE A 480 -48.16 -20.54 -5.69
N LEU A 481 -49.15 -20.24 -6.53
CA LEU A 481 -50.11 -19.11 -6.59
C LEU A 481 -50.07 -17.88 -5.62
N LEU A 482 -50.24 -16.70 -6.25
CA LEU A 482 -51.25 -15.62 -6.00
C LEU A 482 -51.03 -14.38 -5.08
N VAL A 483 -51.40 -13.23 -5.67
CA VAL A 483 -52.09 -12.03 -5.14
C VAL A 483 -51.30 -10.86 -4.50
N THR A 484 -51.47 -9.69 -5.15
CA THR A 484 -51.49 -8.34 -4.55
C THR A 484 -52.90 -7.73 -4.74
N PRO A 485 -53.27 -6.69 -3.97
CA PRO A 485 -53.75 -5.47 -4.64
C PRO A 485 -53.36 -4.13 -3.94
N THR A 486 -53.68 -3.01 -4.61
CA THR A 486 -53.24 -1.63 -4.30
C THR A 486 -54.42 -0.70 -3.84
N PRO A 487 -54.54 0.60 -4.21
CA PRO A 487 -54.11 1.77 -3.42
C PRO A 487 -55.22 2.83 -3.13
N ALA A 488 -54.86 4.05 -2.68
CA ALA A 488 -55.77 5.22 -2.56
C ALA A 488 -55.09 6.58 -2.91
N SER A 489 -55.88 7.65 -3.10
CA SER A 489 -55.57 8.92 -3.80
C SER A 489 -56.36 10.12 -3.19
N LEU A 490 -56.31 11.43 -3.54
CA LEU A 490 -55.65 12.40 -4.48
C LEU A 490 -55.88 13.81 -3.80
N PRO A 491 -56.05 15.05 -4.40
CA PRO A 491 -55.71 15.68 -5.68
C PRO A 491 -54.90 17.02 -5.55
N LEU A 492 -54.90 17.87 -6.60
CA LEU A 492 -54.44 19.28 -6.67
C LEU A 492 -55.56 20.18 -7.26
N PRO A 493 -55.42 21.53 -7.26
CA PRO A 493 -56.01 22.37 -8.32
C PRO A 493 -55.05 23.45 -8.93
N THR A 494 -55.53 24.23 -9.92
CA THR A 494 -54.72 24.90 -10.98
C THR A 494 -55.18 26.33 -11.38
N SER A 495 -54.37 27.10 -12.15
CA SER A 495 -54.78 28.15 -13.15
C SER A 495 -53.59 28.88 -13.83
N THR A 496 -53.76 29.51 -15.02
CA THR A 496 -52.69 30.12 -15.87
C THR A 496 -53.10 31.43 -16.66
N PRO A 497 -52.58 31.83 -17.86
CA PRO A 497 -51.99 33.16 -18.23
C PRO A 497 -52.91 34.01 -19.18
N PRO A 498 -52.52 34.99 -20.09
CA PRO A 498 -51.25 35.62 -20.55
C PRO A 498 -51.34 37.21 -20.53
N PRO A 499 -51.03 38.11 -21.53
CA PRO A 499 -50.16 38.14 -22.76
C PRO A 499 -49.38 39.46 -23.14
N LEU A 500 -48.52 39.37 -24.18
CA LEU A 500 -48.19 40.36 -25.27
C LEU A 500 -47.18 41.56 -25.14
N SER A 501 -46.79 42.10 -26.31
CA SER A 501 -45.50 42.80 -26.69
C SER A 501 -45.67 44.31 -27.07
N PRO A 502 -44.83 45.09 -27.85
CA PRO A 502 -43.71 44.79 -28.81
C PRO A 502 -42.47 45.77 -28.80
N LEU A 503 -41.74 45.88 -29.93
CA LEU A 503 -40.40 46.51 -30.14
C LEU A 503 -40.39 47.74 -31.11
N PRO A 504 -39.28 48.53 -31.12
CA PRO A 504 -38.78 49.28 -32.30
C PRO A 504 -37.25 49.09 -32.56
N SER A 505 -36.67 49.59 -33.68
CA SER A 505 -35.24 49.37 -34.05
C SER A 505 -34.63 50.30 -35.15
N THR A 506 -33.32 50.12 -35.47
CA THR A 506 -32.54 50.59 -36.67
C THR A 506 -32.14 52.08 -36.78
N PRO A 507 -31.22 52.52 -37.71
CA PRO A 507 -30.36 51.84 -38.73
C PRO A 507 -28.82 52.06 -38.44
N THR A 508 -27.76 51.99 -39.29
CA THR A 508 -27.37 51.70 -40.72
C THR A 508 -25.87 51.23 -40.71
N GLN A 509 -24.95 51.12 -41.71
CA GLN A 509 -24.74 51.24 -43.19
C GLN A 509 -23.56 50.27 -43.58
N LYS A 510 -23.44 49.65 -44.76
CA LYS A 510 -22.78 50.04 -46.06
C LYS A 510 -21.31 50.52 -45.99
N GLN A 511 -20.35 50.16 -46.87
CA GLN A 511 -20.24 49.26 -48.06
C GLN A 511 -18.71 49.21 -48.47
N SER A 512 -18.11 48.41 -49.39
CA SER A 512 -18.29 47.05 -49.98
C SER A 512 -17.16 46.77 -51.01
N GLY A 513 -16.58 45.56 -51.16
CA GLY A 513 -15.48 45.33 -52.14
C GLY A 513 -15.16 43.88 -52.62
N GLN A 514 -15.36 43.65 -53.93
CA GLN A 514 -14.80 42.62 -54.85
C GLN A 514 -14.83 41.10 -54.53
N SER A 515 -14.76 40.27 -55.59
CA SER A 515 -14.99 38.81 -55.53
C SER A 515 -14.09 37.96 -56.44
N LEU A 516 -13.15 37.21 -55.87
CA LEU A 516 -12.40 36.12 -56.52
C LEU A 516 -12.20 34.96 -55.54
N SER A 517 -12.54 33.71 -55.95
CA SER A 517 -12.02 32.41 -55.41
C SER A 517 -12.94 31.21 -55.64
N LYS A 518 -14.28 31.38 -55.75
CA LYS A 518 -15.26 30.28 -55.63
C LYS A 518 -15.06 29.10 -56.61
N ARG A 519 -14.52 29.31 -57.82
CA ARG A 519 -14.29 28.23 -58.80
C ARG A 519 -13.12 27.29 -58.45
N SER A 520 -12.10 27.78 -57.71
CA SER A 520 -10.93 26.98 -57.31
C SER A 520 -11.27 25.95 -56.21
N ARG A 521 -12.09 26.35 -55.22
CA ARG A 521 -12.47 25.47 -54.10
C ARG A 521 -13.28 24.24 -54.55
N LYS A 522 -14.17 24.37 -55.53
CA LYS A 522 -14.99 23.23 -55.97
C LYS A 522 -14.15 22.10 -56.60
N LEU A 523 -13.19 22.44 -57.47
CA LEU A 523 -12.29 21.46 -58.09
C LEU A 523 -11.35 20.78 -57.08
N LYS A 524 -10.92 21.48 -56.02
CA LYS A 524 -10.13 20.84 -54.94
C LYS A 524 -10.98 19.89 -54.09
N ASN A 525 -12.24 20.21 -53.81
CA ASN A 525 -13.12 19.34 -53.04
C ASN A 525 -13.42 18.03 -53.78
N ASP A 526 -13.83 18.10 -55.06
CA ASP A 526 -14.12 16.91 -55.88
C ASP A 526 -12.90 15.95 -55.97
N ALA A 527 -11.67 16.48 -55.96
CA ALA A 527 -10.45 15.70 -55.96
C ALA A 527 -10.21 15.01 -54.59
N VAL A 528 -10.26 15.76 -53.50
CA VAL A 528 -10.09 15.23 -52.13
C VAL A 528 -11.16 14.19 -51.79
N GLU A 529 -12.40 14.42 -52.20
CA GLU A 529 -13.52 13.49 -51.98
C GLU A 529 -13.34 12.19 -52.77
N LYS A 530 -12.86 12.25 -54.02
CA LYS A 530 -12.47 11.05 -54.78
C LYS A 530 -11.30 10.30 -54.14
N THR A 531 -10.28 10.99 -53.64
CA THR A 531 -9.18 10.36 -52.89
C THR A 531 -9.67 9.68 -51.62
N LEU A 532 -10.58 10.33 -50.86
CA LEU A 532 -11.16 9.77 -49.64
C LEU A 532 -12.04 8.55 -49.93
N ILE A 533 -12.86 8.58 -50.98
CA ILE A 533 -13.67 7.43 -51.44
C ILE A 533 -12.77 6.28 -51.91
N GLY A 534 -11.65 6.57 -52.58
CA GLY A 534 -10.64 5.57 -52.96
C GLY A 534 -9.99 4.91 -51.74
N TYR A 535 -9.56 5.71 -50.77
CA TYR A 535 -8.98 5.23 -49.51
C TYR A 535 -9.97 4.35 -48.72
N VAL A 536 -11.22 4.81 -48.57
CA VAL A 536 -12.29 4.05 -47.89
C VAL A 536 -12.65 2.76 -48.64
N LYS A 537 -12.59 2.74 -49.97
CA LYS A 537 -12.76 1.49 -50.75
C LYS A 537 -11.61 0.52 -50.49
N ASN A 538 -10.36 0.96 -50.60
CA ASN A 538 -9.20 0.09 -50.39
C ASN A 538 -9.15 -0.49 -48.98
N ALA A 539 -9.41 0.32 -47.95
CA ALA A 539 -9.52 -0.16 -46.56
C ALA A 539 -10.65 -1.20 -46.39
N ARG A 540 -11.75 -1.09 -47.14
CA ARG A 540 -12.82 -2.11 -47.18
C ARG A 540 -12.38 -3.40 -47.86
N THR A 541 -11.53 -3.34 -48.88
CA THR A 541 -10.96 -4.50 -49.56
C THR A 541 -9.98 -5.23 -48.64
N GLU A 542 -9.08 -4.53 -47.95
CA GLU A 542 -8.19 -5.12 -46.95
C GLU A 542 -8.98 -5.79 -45.80
N LEU A 543 -10.01 -5.12 -45.27
CA LEU A 543 -10.94 -5.69 -44.29
C LEU A 543 -11.73 -6.92 -44.80
N SER A 544 -11.78 -7.15 -46.11
CA SER A 544 -12.36 -8.37 -46.69
C SER A 544 -11.36 -9.54 -46.71
N HIS A 545 -10.06 -9.27 -46.90
CA HIS A 545 -9.00 -10.28 -46.85
C HIS A 545 -8.64 -10.73 -45.43
N VAL A 546 -8.85 -9.88 -44.41
CA VAL A 546 -8.60 -10.20 -42.99
C VAL A 546 -9.62 -11.19 -42.39
N ARG A 547 -10.69 -11.57 -43.13
CA ARG A 547 -11.82 -12.37 -42.63
C ARG A 547 -11.52 -13.80 -42.14
N HIS A 548 -10.27 -14.28 -42.23
CA HIS A 548 -9.88 -15.62 -41.76
C HIS A 548 -8.93 -15.66 -40.55
N MET A 549 -8.74 -14.55 -39.83
CA MET A 549 -8.20 -14.58 -38.46
C MET A 549 -9.04 -13.72 -37.51
N GLN A 550 -9.78 -14.38 -36.62
CA GLN A 550 -10.49 -13.73 -35.51
C GLN A 550 -9.49 -13.37 -34.40
N GLU A 551 -8.92 -12.16 -34.43
CA GLU A 551 -8.26 -11.61 -33.23
C GLU A 551 -9.33 -11.25 -32.17
N PRO A 552 -9.30 -11.85 -30.96
CA PRO A 552 -10.27 -11.50 -29.91
C PRO A 552 -10.19 -10.02 -29.50
N LYS A 553 -9.00 -9.41 -29.65
CA LYS A 553 -8.75 -8.00 -29.36
C LYS A 553 -9.49 -7.06 -30.33
N ALA A 554 -9.57 -7.40 -31.61
CA ALA A 554 -10.26 -6.59 -32.61
C ALA A 554 -11.79 -6.59 -32.37
N GLU A 555 -12.35 -7.76 -32.06
CA GLU A 555 -13.78 -7.89 -31.75
C GLU A 555 -14.12 -7.23 -30.40
N ALA A 556 -13.26 -7.33 -29.37
CA ALA A 556 -13.43 -6.62 -28.11
C ALA A 556 -13.39 -5.09 -28.26
N LEU A 557 -12.46 -4.55 -29.05
CA LEU A 557 -12.41 -3.11 -29.37
C LEU A 557 -13.64 -2.65 -30.16
N LYS A 558 -14.13 -3.47 -31.08
CA LYS A 558 -15.36 -3.23 -31.84
C LYS A 558 -16.59 -3.22 -30.93
N MET A 559 -16.71 -4.17 -29.99
CA MET A 559 -17.80 -4.20 -29.01
C MET A 559 -17.76 -3.00 -28.06
N LEU A 560 -16.57 -2.56 -27.64
CA LEU A 560 -16.40 -1.33 -26.83
C LEU A 560 -16.83 -0.07 -27.59
N LEU A 561 -16.47 0.07 -28.86
CA LEU A 561 -16.90 1.21 -29.68
C LEU A 561 -18.40 1.18 -30.00
N LEU A 562 -19.01 -0.02 -30.07
CA LEU A 562 -20.45 -0.19 -30.24
C LEU A 562 -21.23 0.10 -28.94
N SER A 563 -20.69 -0.22 -27.76
CA SER A 563 -21.38 0.05 -26.48
C SER A 563 -21.46 1.54 -26.15
N MET A 564 -20.51 2.36 -26.61
CA MET A 564 -20.56 3.83 -26.49
C MET A 564 -21.50 4.51 -27.51
N LEU A 565 -21.94 3.77 -28.53
CA LEU A 565 -22.66 4.34 -29.68
C LEU A 565 -24.09 4.85 -29.36
N PRO A 566 -24.85 4.29 -28.39
CA PRO A 566 -26.12 4.87 -27.95
C PRO A 566 -25.97 6.26 -27.32
N ASP A 567 -24.92 6.50 -26.55
CA ASP A 567 -24.74 7.77 -25.82
C ASP A 567 -24.13 8.85 -26.72
N LEU A 568 -23.23 8.48 -27.62
CA LEU A 568 -22.77 9.37 -28.69
C LEU A 568 -23.89 9.83 -29.63
N ARG A 569 -25.00 9.07 -29.72
CA ARG A 569 -26.23 9.50 -30.43
C ARG A 569 -27.13 10.43 -29.62
N LYS A 570 -27.00 10.49 -28.30
CA LYS A 570 -27.73 11.42 -27.42
C LYS A 570 -27.04 12.78 -27.31
N MET A 571 -25.74 12.85 -27.60
CA MET A 571 -24.97 14.09 -27.62
C MET A 571 -25.32 14.97 -28.83
N TYR A 572 -25.39 16.28 -28.62
CA TYR A 572 -25.45 17.27 -29.70
C TYR A 572 -24.13 17.32 -30.49
N ASP A 573 -24.16 17.74 -31.77
CA ASP A 573 -23.01 17.71 -32.70
C ASP A 573 -21.73 18.34 -32.14
N GLY A 574 -21.85 19.42 -31.36
CA GLY A 574 -20.72 20.06 -30.68
C GLY A 574 -20.08 19.15 -29.64
N GLY A 575 -20.89 18.50 -28.80
CA GLY A 575 -20.44 17.50 -27.84
C GLY A 575 -19.75 16.31 -28.51
N VAL A 576 -20.29 15.79 -29.61
CA VAL A 576 -19.68 14.68 -30.39
C VAL A 576 -18.31 15.10 -30.96
N ARG A 577 -18.18 16.35 -31.46
CA ARG A 577 -16.90 16.88 -31.93
C ARG A 577 -15.88 17.04 -30.79
N THR A 578 -16.28 17.59 -29.65
CA THR A 578 -15.41 17.77 -28.48
C THR A 578 -14.97 16.42 -27.90
N PHE A 579 -15.88 15.44 -27.81
CA PHE A 579 -15.56 14.07 -27.43
C PHE A 579 -14.53 13.46 -28.39
N LYS A 580 -14.76 13.55 -29.71
CA LYS A 580 -13.83 13.02 -30.71
C LYS A 580 -12.45 13.68 -30.62
N HIS A 581 -12.38 15.00 -30.41
CA HIS A 581 -11.13 15.73 -30.28
C HIS A 581 -10.34 15.25 -29.04
N LYS A 582 -10.98 15.23 -27.87
CA LYS A 582 -10.36 14.78 -26.62
C LYS A 582 -9.97 13.30 -26.64
N ALA A 583 -10.75 12.44 -27.31
CA ALA A 583 -10.41 11.03 -27.48
C ALA A 583 -9.14 10.86 -28.33
N LEU A 584 -8.97 11.65 -29.39
CA LEU A 584 -7.76 11.65 -30.21
C LEU A 584 -6.56 12.23 -29.46
N GLU A 585 -6.69 13.40 -28.81
CA GLU A 585 -5.64 13.96 -27.93
C GLU A 585 -5.21 12.98 -26.83
N THR A 586 -6.16 12.23 -26.26
CA THR A 586 -5.84 11.20 -25.26
C THR A 586 -5.03 10.06 -25.87
N VAL A 587 -5.39 9.58 -27.07
CA VAL A 587 -4.61 8.54 -27.78
C VAL A 587 -3.22 9.05 -28.15
N ASP A 588 -3.12 10.25 -28.71
CA ASP A 588 -1.87 10.88 -29.14
C ASP A 588 -0.96 11.27 -27.95
N SER A 589 -1.51 11.32 -26.72
CA SER A 589 -0.75 11.49 -25.47
C SER A 589 -0.26 10.18 -24.82
N ILE A 590 -0.66 9.01 -25.36
CA ILE A 590 -0.40 7.68 -24.78
C ILE A 590 0.68 6.89 -25.56
N PHE A 591 1.02 7.33 -26.78
CA PHE A 591 2.02 6.74 -27.68
C PHE A 591 3.30 7.59 -27.79
#